data_AF-A0A2N0NBC8-F1
#
_entry.id   AF-A0A2N0NBC8-F1
#
_cell.length_a   1.000
_cell.length_b   1.000
_cell.length_c   1.000
_cell.angle_alpha   90.00
_cell.angle_beta   90.00
_cell.angle_gamma   90.00
#
_symmetry.space_group_name_H-M   'P 1'
#
loop_
_entity.id
_entity.type
_entity.pdbx_description
1 polymer ?
#
loop_
_entity_poly.entity_id
_entity_poly.type
_entity_poly.pdbx_seq_one_letter_code
_entity_poly.pdbx_strand_id
1 'polypeptide(L)'
;MDIHKTVLNLLTGRWIDPNGKLFQKLIREGFRYADRLLDYLEDIGTIYVDEFELDSLADFYYSAIIPPLSILARSNICKKNNLGT
;
A
#
# COMPACT_ATOMS: atom_id res chain seq x y z
N MET A 1 5.53 18.17 15.81
CA MET A 1 4.14 18.05 15.36
C MET A 1 3.82 16.56 15.38
N ASP A 2 3.33 16.08 16.50
CA ASP A 2 2.89 14.69 16.66
C ASP A 2 1.45 14.63 16.15
N ILE A 3 1.32 14.73 14.83
CA ILE A 3 0.03 14.51 14.17
C ILE A 3 -0.18 13.02 14.34
N HIS A 4 -1.25 12.60 15.03
CA HIS A 4 -1.65 11.21 15.07
C HIS A 4 -1.77 10.70 13.62
N LYS A 5 -0.69 10.11 13.11
CA LYS A 5 -0.54 9.76 11.70
C LYS A 5 -1.35 8.49 11.50
N THR A 6 -2.62 8.62 11.11
CA THR A 6 -3.44 7.47 10.77
C THR A 6 -2.94 6.82 9.48
N VAL A 7 -3.06 5.52 9.39
CA VAL A 7 -2.64 4.72 8.24
C VAL A 7 -3.88 4.18 7.54
N LEU A 8 -3.98 4.34 6.22
CA LEU A 8 -5.09 3.77 5.46
C LEU A 8 -4.82 2.29 5.16
N ASN A 9 -5.73 1.43 5.61
CA ASN A 9 -5.73 0.02 5.23
C ASN A 9 -6.42 -0.12 3.86
N LEU A 10 -5.62 -0.32 2.81
CA LEU A 10 -6.10 -0.45 1.42
C LEU A 10 -7.03 -1.65 1.21
N LEU A 11 -6.95 -2.70 2.03
CA LEU A 11 -7.86 -3.84 1.91
C LEU A 11 -9.28 -3.52 2.38
N THR A 12 -9.43 -2.59 3.32
CA THR A 12 -10.73 -2.31 3.98
C THR A 12 -11.22 -0.87 3.79
N GLY A 13 -10.38 0.01 3.25
CA GLY A 13 -10.65 1.44 3.12
C GLY A 13 -10.71 2.20 4.45
N ARG A 14 -10.24 1.60 5.56
CA ARG A 14 -10.34 2.19 6.90
C ARG A 14 -9.03 2.80 7.37
N TRP A 15 -9.13 3.95 8.02
CA TRP A 15 -8.02 4.57 8.75
C TRP A 15 -7.80 3.85 10.09
N ILE A 16 -6.54 3.53 10.38
CA ILE A 16 -6.15 2.82 11.60
C ILE A 16 -4.99 3.53 12.30
N ASP A 17 -4.91 3.36 13.62
CA ASP A 17 -3.81 3.85 14.43
C ASP A 17 -2.56 2.97 14.23
N PRO A 18 -1.40 3.53 13.81
CA PRO A 18 -0.15 2.78 13.67
C PRO A 18 0.37 2.20 14.99
N ASN A 19 -0.02 2.75 16.13
CA ASN A 19 0.31 2.20 17.45
C ASN A 19 -0.72 1.19 17.95
N GLY A 20 -1.82 1.00 17.21
CA GLY A 20 -2.92 0.13 17.58
C GLY A 20 -2.64 -1.36 17.38
N LYS A 21 -3.35 -2.20 18.14
CA LYS A 21 -3.28 -3.67 18.04
C LYS A 21 -3.56 -4.19 16.62
N LEU A 22 -4.46 -3.52 15.90
CA LEU A 22 -4.81 -3.89 14.52
C LEU A 22 -3.63 -3.69 13.57
N PHE A 23 -2.92 -2.57 13.66
CA PHE A 23 -1.73 -2.32 12.84
C PHE A 23 -0.66 -3.38 13.10
N GLN A 24 -0.35 -3.65 14.38
CA GLN A 24 0.61 -4.67 14.76
C GLN A 24 0.22 -6.06 14.24
N LYS A 25 -1.07 -6.39 14.25
CA LYS A 25 -1.60 -7.64 13.69
C LYS A 25 -1.37 -7.71 12.18
N LEU A 26 -1.69 -6.65 11.44
CA LEU A 26 -1.50 -6.60 9.99
C LEU A 26 -0.01 -6.77 9.62
N ILE A 27 0.90 -6.11 10.33
CA ILE A 27 2.34 -6.29 10.10
C ILE A 27 2.75 -7.76 10.31
N ARG A 28 2.24 -8.44 11.35
CA ARG A 28 2.49 -9.87 11.60
C ARG A 28 1.89 -10.79 10.54
N GLU A 29 0.75 -10.43 9.98
CA GLU A 29 0.08 -11.17 8.91
C GLU A 29 0.71 -10.93 7.52
N GLY A 30 1.79 -10.15 7.46
CA GLY A 30 2.49 -9.87 6.21
C GLY A 30 1.83 -8.75 5.42
N PHE A 31 1.46 -7.66 6.09
CA PHE A 31 1.23 -6.38 5.44
C PHE A 31 2.47 -5.51 5.55
N ARG A 32 2.71 -4.65 4.57
CA ARG A 32 3.83 -3.70 4.57
C ARG A 32 3.32 -2.30 4.88
N TYR A 33 4.01 -1.59 5.75
CA TYR A 33 3.79 -0.16 5.94
C TYR A 33 4.50 0.62 4.84
N ALA A 34 3.81 1.58 4.21
CA ALA A 34 4.42 2.58 3.34
C ALA A 34 4.07 3.97 3.84
N ASP A 35 5.07 4.83 3.94
CA ASP A 35 4.89 6.18 4.49
C ASP A 35 4.10 7.10 3.55
N ARG A 36 4.15 6.79 2.25
CA ARG A 36 3.41 7.45 1.18
C ARG A 36 2.86 6.40 0.22
N LEU A 37 1.62 6.59 -0.22
CA LEU A 37 1.02 5.77 -1.27
C LEU A 37 1.82 5.84 -2.57
N LEU A 38 2.40 6.99 -2.91
CA LEU A 38 3.23 7.14 -4.12
C LEU A 38 4.41 6.17 -4.14
N ASP A 39 5.17 6.10 -3.05
CA ASP A 39 6.34 5.20 -2.92
C ASP A 39 5.93 3.73 -3.09
N TYR A 40 4.73 3.38 -2.60
CA TYR A 40 4.17 2.05 -2.78
C TYR A 40 3.79 1.77 -4.25
N LEU A 41 3.13 2.72 -4.93
CA LEU A 41 2.75 2.57 -6.34
C LEU A 41 3.97 2.40 -7.26
N GLU A 42 5.07 3.11 -6.99
CA GLU A 42 6.35 2.94 -7.69
C GLU A 42 6.93 1.51 -7.50
N ASP A 43 6.79 0.95 -6.29
CA ASP A 43 7.24 -0.40 -5.98
C ASP A 43 6.43 -1.49 -6.73
N ILE A 44 5.11 -1.34 -6.85
CA ILE A 44 4.21 -2.32 -7.50
C ILE A 44 4.18 -2.18 -9.03
N GLY A 45 4.56 -1.03 -9.57
CA GLY A 45 4.41 -0.73 -10.99
C GLY A 45 2.95 -0.54 -11.42
N THR A 46 2.76 -0.03 -12.65
CA THR A 46 1.50 0.44 -13.25
C THR A 46 0.37 -0.59 -13.37
N ILE A 47 0.58 -1.82 -12.90
CA ILE A 47 -0.26 -2.99 -13.20
C ILE A 47 -1.50 -3.05 -12.29
N TYR A 48 -1.45 -2.38 -11.15
CA TYR A 48 -2.57 -2.29 -10.21
C TYR A 48 -3.43 -1.02 -10.37
N VAL A 49 -3.10 -0.19 -11.36
CA VAL A 49 -3.79 1.08 -11.68
C VAL A 49 -5.24 0.85 -12.12
N ASP A 50 -5.56 -0.35 -12.63
CA ASP A 50 -6.90 -0.67 -13.14
C ASP A 50 -7.86 -1.23 -12.07
N GLU A 51 -7.35 -1.82 -10.98
CA GLU A 51 -8.18 -2.38 -9.89
C GLU A 51 -8.53 -1.35 -8.80
N PHE A 52 -7.77 -0.26 -8.72
CA PHE A 52 -8.08 0.87 -7.86
C PHE A 52 -8.36 2.08 -8.75
N GLU A 53 -9.56 2.65 -8.68
CA GLU A 53 -9.83 3.97 -9.28
C GLU A 53 -8.82 4.97 -8.70
N LEU A 54 -7.76 5.26 -9.46
CA LEU A 54 -6.68 6.14 -9.01
C LEU A 54 -7.16 7.56 -8.75
N ASP A 55 -8.21 7.98 -9.45
CA ASP A 55 -8.89 9.24 -9.19
C ASP A 55 -9.43 9.30 -7.74
N SER A 56 -9.91 8.18 -7.21
CA SER A 56 -10.36 8.06 -5.81
C SER A 56 -9.19 7.95 -4.82
N LEU A 57 -7.98 7.63 -5.30
CA LEU A 57 -6.76 7.55 -4.49
C LEU A 57 -5.92 8.84 -4.51
N ALA A 58 -6.25 9.80 -5.37
CA ALA A 58 -5.47 11.01 -5.56
C ALA A 58 -5.32 11.83 -4.26
N ASP A 59 -6.38 11.87 -3.46
CA ASP A 59 -6.39 12.54 -2.16
C ASP A 59 -5.44 11.88 -1.13
N PHE A 60 -4.98 10.65 -1.42
CA PHE A 60 -4.17 9.83 -0.51
C PHE A 60 -2.73 9.64 -0.96
N TYR A 61 -2.27 10.26 -2.06
CA TYR A 61 -0.89 10.10 -2.56
C TYR A 61 0.20 10.32 -1.50
N TYR A 62 -0.03 11.26 -0.59
CA TYR A 62 0.90 11.62 0.49
C TYR A 62 0.57 10.94 1.84
N SER A 63 -0.47 10.12 1.89
CA SER A 63 -0.89 9.44 3.10
C SER A 63 -0.11 8.14 3.33
N ALA A 64 0.08 7.80 4.60
CA ALA A 64 0.63 6.50 4.98
C ALA A 64 -0.40 5.40 4.78
N ILE A 65 0.04 4.24 4.30
CA ILE A 65 -0.82 3.11 3.95
C ILE A 65 -0.25 1.77 4.46
N ILE A 66 -1.13 0.77 4.52
CA ILE A 66 -0.77 -0.62 4.86
C ILE A 66 -1.38 -1.63 3.87
N PRO A 67 -0.69 -1.89 2.74
CA PRO A 67 -1.07 -2.93 1.78
C PRO A 67 -0.68 -4.36 2.21
N PRO A 68 -1.44 -5.38 1.80
CA PRO A 68 -1.03 -6.78 1.93
C PRO A 68 0.17 -7.11 1.03
N LEU A 69 1.14 -7.89 1.53
CA LEU A 69 2.32 -8.31 0.77
C LEU A 69 1.98 -9.16 -0.47
N SER A 70 0.82 -9.84 -0.49
CA SER A 70 0.39 -10.61 -1.66
C SER A 70 0.21 -9.76 -2.92
N ILE A 71 -0.17 -8.49 -2.76
CA ILE A 71 -0.23 -7.52 -3.87
C ILE A 71 1.18 -7.22 -4.39
N LEU A 72 2.15 -7.03 -3.48
CA LEU A 72 3.57 -6.83 -3.83
C LEU A 72 4.22 -8.06 -4.46
N ALA A 73 3.79 -9.26 -4.08
CA ALA A 73 4.30 -10.48 -4.70
C ALA A 73 3.88 -10.59 -6.17
N ARG A 74 2.66 -10.15 -6.51
CA ARG A 74 2.15 -10.16 -7.90
C ARG A 74 2.86 -9.14 -8.78
N SER A 75 3.19 -7.96 -8.27
CA SER A 75 3.95 -6.97 -9.05
C SER A 75 5.37 -7.41 -9.36
N ASN A 76 6.06 -8.02 -8.40
CA ASN A 76 7.39 -8.55 -8.63
C ASN A 76 7.39 -9.65 -9.70
N ILE A 77 6.33 -10.47 -9.77
CA ILE A 77 6.15 -11.43 -10.87
C ILE A 77 6.03 -10.70 -12.21
N CYS A 78 5.23 -9.63 -12.30
CA CYS A 78 5.12 -8.88 -13.54
C CYS A 78 6.39 -8.10 -13.93
N LYS A 79 7.12 -7.50 -12.98
CA LYS A 79 8.43 -6.86 -13.25
C LYS A 79 9.43 -7.87 -13.82
N LYS A 80 9.37 -9.13 -13.37
CA LYS A 80 10.25 -10.21 -13.86
C LYS A 80 9.93 -10.63 -15.30
N ASN A 81 8.74 -10.32 -15.81
CA ASN A 81 8.32 -10.64 -17.18
C ASN A 81 8.74 -9.57 -18.20
N ASN A 82 9.30 -8.43 -17.76
CA ASN A 82 9.78 -7.34 -18.64
C ASN A 82 11.31 -7.33 -18.85
N LEU A 83 12.03 -8.38 -18.44
CA LEU A 83 13.43 -8.62 -18.83
C LEU A 83 13.47 -9.72 -19.89
N GLY A 84 13.17 -9.34 -21.12
CA GLY A 84 13.23 -10.26 -22.25
C GLY A 84 12.90 -9.58 -23.57
N THR A 85 13.89 -8.87 -24.12
CA THR A 85 14.34 -8.90 -25.54
C THR A 85 15.67 -8.18 -25.61
#